data_AF-A0A6N0NZG2-F1
#
_entry.id   AF-A0A6N0NZG2-F1
#
_cell.length_a   1.000
_cell.length_b   1.000
_cell.length_c   1.000
_cell.angle_alpha   90.00
_cell.angle_beta   90.00
_cell.angle_gamma   90.00
#
_symmetry.space_group_name_H-M   'P 1'
#
loop_
_entity.id
_entity.type
_entity.pdbx_description
1 polymer ?
#
loop_
_entity_poly.entity_id
_entity_poly.type
_entity_poly.pdbx_seq_one_letter_code
_entity_poly.pdbx_strand_id
1 'polypeptide(L)'
;MKLSFETLDKLKASGRYKTEERGDDVTLIYYPPSIEEASGVSAEVVRTMEVSLKKVNGEYQVLGGKIKENGQEVREISLEELELWIQFLEG
;
A
#
# COMPACT_ATOMS: atom_id res chain seq x y z
N MET A 1 14.34 2.56 4.07
CA MET A 1 13.17 2.43 4.94
C MET A 1 12.75 0.97 5.05
N LYS A 2 12.20 0.56 6.20
CA LYS A 2 11.74 -0.80 6.48
C LYS A 2 10.31 -0.77 7.01
N LEU A 3 9.60 -1.87 6.84
CA LEU A 3 8.28 -2.13 7.41
C LEU A 3 8.35 -3.44 8.19
N SER A 4 7.88 -3.42 9.44
CA SER A 4 7.88 -4.61 10.29
C SER A 4 6.83 -5.64 9.84
N PHE A 5 7.12 -6.91 10.15
CA PHE A 5 6.19 -8.01 9.88
C PHE A 5 4.86 -7.86 10.63
N GLU A 6 4.94 -7.40 11.89
CA GLU A 6 3.75 -7.20 12.72
C GLU A 6 2.83 -6.13 12.14
N THR A 7 3.38 -5.01 11.65
CA THR A 7 2.59 -3.97 10.99
C THR A 7 1.93 -4.51 9.73
N LEU A 8 2.65 -5.24 8.89
CA LEU A 8 2.07 -5.82 7.68
C LEU A 8 0.90 -6.77 8.01
N ASP A 9 1.04 -7.61 9.03
CA ASP A 9 -0.02 -8.54 9.45
C ASP A 9 -1.25 -7.83 10.01
N LYS A 10 -1.05 -6.78 10.84
CA LYS A 10 -2.12 -5.89 11.31
C LYS A 10 -2.87 -5.24 10.15
N LEU A 11 -2.16 -4.82 9.12
CA LEU A 11 -2.76 -4.20 7.94
C LEU A 11 -3.63 -5.19 7.16
N LYS A 12 -3.15 -6.43 6.96
CA LYS A 12 -3.95 -7.50 6.33
C LYS A 12 -5.27 -7.73 7.09
N ALA A 13 -5.25 -7.68 8.43
CA ALA A 13 -6.43 -7.86 9.25
C ALA A 13 -7.48 -6.73 9.11
N SER A 14 -7.08 -5.52 8.68
CA SER A 14 -8.00 -4.38 8.54
C SER A 14 -8.94 -4.46 7.32
N GLY A 15 -8.72 -5.42 6.41
CA GLY A 15 -9.54 -5.63 5.22
C GLY A 15 -9.35 -4.62 4.08
N ARG A 16 -8.64 -3.51 4.32
CA ARG A 16 -8.30 -2.49 3.30
C ARG A 16 -6.94 -2.70 2.65
N TYR A 17 -6.21 -3.71 3.08
CA TYR A 17 -4.89 -4.02 2.57
C TYR A 17 -4.86 -5.46 2.09
N LYS A 18 -4.23 -5.66 0.93
CA LYS A 18 -3.92 -6.97 0.38
C LYS A 18 -2.41 -7.03 0.16
N THR A 19 -1.83 -8.19 0.38
CA THR A 19 -0.43 -8.43 0.02
C THR A 19 -0.37 -9.50 -1.05
N GLU A 20 0.39 -9.24 -2.10
CA GLU A 20 0.72 -10.23 -3.11
C GLU A 20 2.20 -10.59 -3.01
N GLU A 21 2.49 -11.85 -2.72
CA GLU A 21 3.84 -12.35 -2.48
C GLU A 21 4.30 -13.17 -3.70
N ARG A 22 5.48 -12.86 -4.23
CA ARG A 22 6.15 -13.56 -5.33
C ARG A 22 7.62 -13.81 -4.97
N GLY A 23 7.87 -14.86 -4.19
CA GLY A 23 9.20 -15.14 -3.66
C GLY A 23 9.60 -14.10 -2.62
N ASP A 24 10.71 -13.40 -2.86
CA ASP A 24 11.17 -12.31 -1.98
C ASP A 24 10.51 -10.96 -2.30
N ASP A 25 9.83 -10.84 -3.44
CA ASP A 25 9.12 -9.63 -3.83
C ASP A 25 7.69 -9.66 -3.28
N VAL A 26 7.31 -8.60 -2.58
CA VAL A 26 5.99 -8.46 -1.96
C VAL A 26 5.37 -7.14 -2.41
N THR A 27 4.11 -7.17 -2.82
CA THR A 27 3.35 -5.96 -3.16
C THR A 27 2.27 -5.75 -2.12
N LEU A 28 2.33 -4.64 -1.38
CA LEU A 28 1.27 -4.20 -0.47
C LEU A 28 0.32 -3.29 -1.24
N ILE A 29 -0.93 -3.72 -1.39
CA ILE A 29 -1.99 -3.01 -2.09
C ILE A 29 -2.93 -2.43 -1.03
N TYR A 30 -3.02 -1.11 -0.98
CA TYR A 30 -3.98 -0.39 -0.16
C TYR A 30 -5.18 0.05 -1.02
N TYR A 31 -6.37 -0.27 -0.54
CA TYR A 31 -7.65 0.14 -1.09
C TYR A 31 -8.21 1.28 -0.23
N PRO A 32 -7.96 2.55 -0.59
CA PRO A 32 -8.59 3.67 0.08
C PRO A 32 -10.11 3.57 -0.04
N PRO A 33 -10.87 4.16 0.91
CA PRO A 33 -12.31 4.31 0.77
C PRO A 33 -12.62 4.94 -0.59
N SER A 34 -13.60 4.38 -1.29
CA SER A 34 -14.13 4.97 -2.50
C SER A 34 -14.71 6.35 -2.19
N ILE A 35 -14.74 7.22 -3.20
CA ILE A 35 -15.43 8.52 -3.09
C ILE A 35 -16.90 8.30 -2.73
N GLU A 36 -17.50 7.21 -3.21
CA GLU A 36 -18.86 6.81 -2.84
C GLU A 36 -18.99 6.52 -1.33
N GLU A 37 -18.08 5.76 -0.74
CA GLU A 37 -18.06 5.51 0.71
C GLU A 37 -17.81 6.78 1.53
N ALA A 38 -17.03 7.73 0.99
CA ALA A 38 -16.66 8.96 1.70
C ALA A 38 -17.69 10.09 1.56
N SER A 39 -18.42 10.15 0.44
CA SER A 39 -19.25 11.32 0.08
C SER A 39 -20.67 10.97 -0.38
N GLY A 40 -21.00 9.70 -0.59
CA GLY A 40 -22.29 9.25 -1.12
C GLY A 40 -22.53 9.60 -2.59
N VAL A 41 -21.50 10.11 -3.29
CA VAL A 41 -21.55 10.46 -4.71
C VAL A 41 -20.99 9.29 -5.52
N SER A 42 -21.76 8.78 -6.48
CA SER A 42 -21.29 7.74 -7.39
C SER A 42 -20.04 8.21 -8.13
N ALA A 43 -18.94 7.49 -7.92
CA ALA A 43 -17.67 7.76 -8.57
C ALA A 43 -17.16 6.47 -9.19
N GLU A 44 -16.89 6.50 -10.50
CA GLU A 44 -16.40 5.35 -11.27
C GLU A 44 -14.89 5.12 -11.13
N VAL A 45 -14.20 5.89 -10.27
CA VAL A 45 -12.75 5.82 -10.12
C VAL A 45 -12.38 4.95 -8.94
N VAL A 46 -11.83 3.77 -9.22
CA VAL A 46 -11.21 2.88 -8.24
C VAL A 46 -9.74 3.23 -8.13
N ARG A 47 -9.37 3.96 -7.08
CA ARG A 47 -7.98 4.28 -6.78
C ARG A 47 -7.38 3.24 -5.86
N THR A 48 -6.16 2.80 -6.14
CA THR A 48 -5.36 1.90 -5.28
C THR A 48 -3.95 2.43 -5.16
N MET A 49 -3.30 2.13 -4.04
CA MET A 49 -1.89 2.39 -3.84
C MET A 49 -1.15 1.05 -3.73
N GLU A 50 -0.18 0.81 -4.61
CA GLU A 50 0.65 -0.38 -4.59
C GLU A 50 2.06 0.00 -4.13
N VAL A 51 2.50 -0.59 -3.03
CA VAL A 51 3.84 -0.40 -2.47
C VAL A 51 4.65 -1.68 -2.72
N SER A 52 5.77 -1.52 -3.40
CA SER A 52 6.72 -2.60 -3.67
C SER A 52 7.62 -2.78 -2.46
N LEU A 53 7.63 -3.98 -1.93
CA LEU A 53 8.38 -4.42 -0.77
C LEU A 53 9.29 -5.59 -1.17
N LYS A 54 10.42 -5.72 -0.49
CA LYS A 54 11.32 -6.86 -0.62
C LYS A 54 11.59 -7.47 0.74
N LYS A 55 11.38 -8.77 0.89
CA LYS A 55 11.66 -9.51 2.11
C LYS A 55 13.17 -9.70 2.25
N VAL A 56 13.76 -9.15 3.31
CA VAL A 56 15.20 -9.25 3.59
C VAL A 56 15.39 -9.47 5.09
N ASN A 57 16.04 -10.58 5.48
CA ASN A 57 16.41 -10.89 6.87
C ASN A 57 15.28 -10.78 7.90
N GLY A 58 14.05 -11.15 7.54
CA GLY A 58 12.92 -11.06 8.47
C GLY A 58 12.39 -9.63 8.64
N GLU A 59 12.67 -8.72 7.70
CA GLU A 59 12.00 -7.41 7.56
C GLU A 59 11.55 -7.19 6.10
N TYR A 60 10.68 -6.21 5.87
CA TYR A 60 10.32 -5.76 4.52
C TYR A 60 11.04 -4.46 4.19
N GLN A 61 11.90 -4.47 3.17
CA GLN A 61 12.51 -3.30 2.60
C GLN A 61 11.56 -2.65 1.60
N VAL A 62 11.30 -1.35 1.76
CA VAL A 62 10.42 -0.61 0.84
C VAL A 62 11.23 -0.18 -0.36
N LEU A 63 10.78 -0.55 -1.56
CA LEU A 63 11.43 -0.25 -2.83
C LEU A 63 10.85 0.97 -3.53
N GLY A 64 9.56 1.26 -3.29
CA GLY A 64 8.84 2.36 -3.94
C GLY A 64 7.34 2.07 -3.98
N GLY A 65 6.57 2.97 -4.58
CA GLY A 65 5.13 2.79 -4.67
C GLY A 65 4.54 3.52 -5.85
N LYS A 66 3.28 3.21 -6.11
CA LYS A 66 2.52 3.80 -7.21
C LYS A 66 1.05 3.90 -6.87
N ILE A 67 0.40 4.90 -7.44
CA ILE A 67 -1.04 5.06 -7.43
C ILE A 67 -1.56 4.56 -8.76
N LYS A 68 -2.55 3.67 -8.69
CA LYS A 68 -3.33 3.24 -9.84
C LYS A 68 -4.75 3.75 -9.74
N GLU A 69 -5.28 4.19 -10.86
CA GLU A 69 -6.70 4.51 -11.05
C GLU A 69 -7.25 3.57 -12.11
N ASN A 70 -8.30 2.82 -11.79
CA ASN A 70 -8.90 1.82 -12.67
C ASN A 70 -7.88 0.82 -13.24
N GLY A 71 -6.87 0.47 -12.43
CA GLY A 71 -5.79 -0.45 -12.80
C GLY A 71 -4.64 0.17 -13.61
N GLN A 72 -4.76 1.43 -14.04
CA GLN A 72 -3.71 2.15 -14.75
C GLN A 72 -2.87 2.97 -13.78
N GLU A 73 -1.55 2.91 -13.95
CA GLU A 73 -0.61 3.72 -13.18
C GLU A 73 -0.73 5.18 -13.57
N VAL A 74 -1.08 6.03 -12.60
CA VAL A 74 -1.25 7.47 -12.82
C VAL A 74 -0.16 8.29 -12.15
N ARG A 75 0.54 7.71 -11.18
CA ARG A 75 1.56 8.41 -10.39
C ARG A 75 2.48 7.43 -9.68
N GLU A 76 3.78 7.69 -9.72
CA GLU A 76 4.76 7.08 -8.83
C GLU A 76 4.84 7.84 -7.50
N ILE A 77 5.11 7.11 -6.43
CA ILE A 77 5.26 7.64 -5.07
C ILE A 77 6.72 7.50 -4.69
N SER A 78 7.35 8.62 -4.31
CA SER A 78 8.73 8.62 -3.86
C SER A 78 8.88 7.89 -2.52
N LEU A 79 10.11 7.47 -2.21
CA LEU A 79 10.40 6.85 -0.92
C LEU A 79 10.14 7.80 0.27
N GLU A 80 10.32 9.11 0.08
CA GLU A 80 10.08 10.14 1.09
C GLU A 80 8.59 10.27 1.42
N GLU A 81 7.72 10.24 0.42
CA GLU A 81 6.26 10.26 0.64
C GLU A 81 5.77 8.98 1.34
N LEU A 82 6.35 7.84 0.94
CA LEU A 82 6.06 6.56 1.61
C LEU A 82 6.59 6.52 3.03
N GLU A 83 7.64 7.27 3.37
CA GLU A 83 8.18 7.32 4.72
C GLU A 83 7.20 7.89 5.72
N LEU A 84 6.57 9.02 5.40
CA LEU A 84 5.53 9.61 6.24
C LEU A 84 4.34 8.63 6.41
N TRP A 85 3.96 7.96 5.33
CA TRP A 85 2.88 6.97 5.38
C TRP A 85 3.23 5.77 6.25
N ILE A 86 4.44 5.21 6.11
CA ILE A 86 4.88 4.05 6.89
C ILE A 86 5.06 4.41 8.36
N GLN A 87 5.59 5.59 8.68
CA GLN A 87 5.66 6.08 10.05
C GLN A 87 4.27 6.17 10.69
N PHE A 88 3.26 6.62 9.93
CA PHE A 88 1.87 6.62 10.39
C PHE A 88 1.31 5.21 10.63
N LEU A 89 1.73 4.21 9.86
CA LEU A 89 1.28 2.82 10.03
C LEU A 89 1.97 2.09 11.19
N GLU A 90 3.21 2.46 11.50
CA GLU A 90 3.96 1.85 12.62
C GLU A 90 3.73 2.54 13.97
N GLY A 91 3.24 3.79 13.97
CA GLY A 91 2.88 4.55 15.18
C GLY A 91 1.53 4.16 15.78
#